data_AF-A0A1P8UBC8-F1
#
_entry.id   AF-A0A1P8UBC8-F1
#
_cell.length_a   1.000
_cell.length_b   1.000
_cell.length_c   1.000
_cell.angle_alpha   90.00
_cell.angle_beta   90.00
_cell.angle_gamma   90.00
#
_symmetry.space_group_name_H-M   'P 1'
#
loop_
_entity.id
_entity.type
_entity.pdbx_description
1 polymer ?
#
loop_
_entity_poly.entity_id
_entity_poly.type
_entity_poly.pdbx_seq_one_letter_code
_entity_poly.pdbx_strand_id
1 'polypeptide(L)'
;MLISVIIIAALTVGVFGFVRSLGERPHPTTSSAPEAGAALSAPQPTPAADGPSFDTGAAADQALAVLGEYSDAARSVEDALYQATVTLRGATTAAEADAAMAATQQAVEAVKADAEAYRAGLIAASAGTNTQPTGGDVAAQMAYLHQYVFDYNSAEWGDYNPYGGDCTNFASQGLIARGWHTDGTWYSDGAMWTASKPWIATAPMAAYFDKLGFTYATEADLDRVRVGDVGVFSWGETQAGLDHTMTVSKVEYVPDGPPKVYFISHNYDGEYRELTNALYVEHQNSTVRIYQIP
;
A
#
# COMPACT_ATOMS: atom_id res chain seq x y z
N MET A 1 39.04 -2.64 -24.33
CA MET A 1 39.29 -4.08 -24.18
C MET A 1 39.29 -4.40 -22.69
N LEU A 2 38.12 -4.75 -22.15
CA LEU A 2 37.92 -5.32 -20.81
C LEU A 2 36.56 -6.03 -20.88
N ILE A 3 36.59 -7.33 -20.60
CA ILE A 3 35.51 -8.29 -20.80
C ILE A 3 34.73 -8.38 -19.48
N SER A 4 33.43 -8.11 -19.54
CA SER A 4 32.49 -8.33 -18.43
C SER A 4 32.02 -9.78 -18.42
N VAL A 5 32.16 -10.44 -17.27
CA VAL A 5 31.70 -11.81 -17.02
C VAL A 5 30.31 -11.74 -16.39
N ILE A 6 29.34 -12.41 -17.03
CA ILE A 6 27.99 -12.64 -16.53
C ILE A 6 28.00 -14.00 -15.80
N ILE A 7 27.55 -14.03 -14.55
CA ILE A 7 27.30 -15.27 -13.80
C ILE A 7 25.78 -15.49 -13.75
N ILE A 8 25.32 -16.55 -14.42
CA ILE A 8 23.96 -17.08 -14.33
C ILE A 8 24.01 -18.27 -13.37
N ALA A 9 23.29 -18.21 -12.26
CA ALA A 9 23.08 -19.34 -11.37
C ALA A 9 21.69 -19.93 -11.62
N ALA A 10 21.65 -21.15 -12.19
CA ALA A 10 20.46 -21.97 -12.29
C ALA A 10 20.47 -23.02 -11.16
N LEU A 11 19.37 -23.12 -10.40
CA LEU A 11 19.20 -24.11 -9.34
C LEU A 11 18.13 -25.13 -9.76
N THR A 12 18.57 -26.39 -9.77
CA THR A 12 17.85 -27.57 -10.25
C THR A 12 16.97 -28.19 -9.17
N VAL A 13 15.80 -28.66 -9.60
CA VAL A 13 14.81 -29.44 -8.84
C VAL A 13 15.30 -30.86 -8.63
N GLY A 14 15.22 -31.37 -7.40
CA GLY A 14 15.48 -32.77 -7.06
C GLY A 14 14.26 -33.43 -6.42
N VAL A 15 13.65 -34.38 -7.14
CA VAL A 15 12.63 -35.31 -6.62
C VAL A 15 13.28 -36.70 -6.62
N PHE A 16 13.36 -37.35 -5.46
CA PHE A 16 13.79 -38.75 -5.35
C PHE A 16 12.60 -39.64 -4.97
N GLY A 17 12.36 -40.65 -5.82
CA GLY A 17 11.34 -41.68 -5.62
C GLY A 17 11.80 -42.82 -4.71
N PHE A 18 10.83 -43.64 -4.31
CA PHE A 18 11.08 -44.93 -3.68
C PHE A 18 10.39 -46.04 -4.48
N VAL A 19 11.17 -47.07 -4.81
CA VAL A 19 10.78 -48.20 -5.67
C VAL A 19 10.17 -49.33 -4.83
N ARG A 20 9.19 -49.97 -5.48
CA ARG A 20 8.35 -51.12 -5.13
C ARG A 20 9.16 -52.41 -4.91
N SER A 21 8.67 -53.30 -4.04
CA SER A 21 8.98 -54.74 -4.12
C SER A 21 7.69 -55.55 -3.94
N LEU A 22 7.41 -56.42 -4.92
CA LEU A 22 6.35 -57.41 -4.94
C LEU A 22 6.98 -58.77 -4.63
N GLY A 23 6.37 -59.54 -3.74
CA GLY A 23 6.72 -60.94 -3.46
C GLY A 23 5.46 -61.78 -3.26
N GLU A 24 5.43 -62.94 -3.92
CA GLU A 24 4.29 -63.80 -4.21
C GLU A 24 3.69 -64.60 -3.03
N ARG A 25 2.44 -65.06 -3.24
CA ARG A 25 1.67 -65.99 -2.40
C ARG A 25 2.23 -67.43 -2.48
N PRO A 26 1.91 -68.29 -1.50
CA PRO A 26 0.88 -69.32 -1.76
C PRO A 26 -0.06 -69.63 -0.58
N HIS A 27 -1.22 -70.22 -0.91
CA HIS A 27 -2.21 -70.79 0.03
C HIS A 27 -1.80 -72.17 0.57
N PRO A 28 -2.30 -72.56 1.75
CA PRO A 28 -3.20 -73.73 1.79
C PRO A 28 -4.41 -73.59 2.74
N THR A 29 -5.25 -74.62 2.68
CA THR A 29 -6.65 -74.78 3.10
C THR A 29 -6.91 -75.16 4.57
N THR A 30 -8.20 -75.00 4.95
CA THR A 30 -9.07 -75.77 5.89
C THR A 30 -9.28 -75.34 7.37
N SER A 31 -10.54 -74.92 7.62
CA SER A 31 -11.54 -75.48 8.55
C SER A 31 -11.59 -75.11 10.05
N SER A 32 -12.84 -74.84 10.48
CA SER A 32 -13.48 -74.90 11.81
C SER A 32 -13.59 -73.62 12.67
N ALA A 33 -14.83 -73.32 13.07
CA ALA A 33 -15.34 -72.25 13.94
C ALA A 33 -15.73 -72.83 15.33
N PRO A 34 -16.38 -72.13 16.29
CA PRO A 34 -16.45 -70.70 16.69
C PRO A 34 -16.18 -70.51 18.22
N GLU A 35 -16.56 -69.36 18.80
CA GLU A 35 -16.62 -68.94 20.24
C GLU A 35 -15.54 -67.92 20.67
N ALA A 36 -15.80 -66.83 21.41
CA ALA A 36 -17.00 -66.26 21.99
C ALA A 36 -16.76 -64.75 22.25
N GLY A 37 -17.84 -64.02 22.48
CA GLY A 37 -17.97 -62.56 22.46
C GLY A 37 -16.93 -61.75 23.24
N ALA A 38 -16.31 -60.81 22.53
CA ALA A 38 -15.92 -59.52 23.09
C ALA A 38 -16.86 -58.48 22.46
N ALA A 39 -17.76 -57.93 23.26
CA ALA A 39 -18.54 -56.77 22.85
C ALA A 39 -17.55 -55.63 22.55
N LEU A 40 -17.36 -55.33 21.27
CA LEU A 40 -16.67 -54.13 20.83
C LEU A 40 -17.54 -52.95 21.26
N SER A 41 -17.15 -52.27 22.34
CA SER A 41 -17.66 -50.92 22.61
C SER A 41 -17.44 -50.10 21.34
N ALA A 42 -18.53 -49.65 20.73
CA ALA A 42 -18.47 -48.67 19.66
C ALA A 42 -17.64 -47.47 20.15
N PRO A 43 -16.71 -46.93 19.35
CA PRO A 43 -16.04 -45.69 19.71
C PRO A 43 -17.13 -44.65 19.94
N GLN A 44 -17.17 -44.06 21.15
CA GLN A 44 -17.97 -42.86 21.32
C GLN A 44 -17.49 -41.83 20.29
N PRO A 45 -18.40 -41.11 19.60
CA PRO A 45 -17.98 -40.03 18.72
C PRO A 45 -17.20 -39.03 19.58
N THR A 46 -15.92 -38.89 19.30
CA THR A 46 -15.11 -37.80 19.82
C THR A 46 -15.87 -36.51 19.49
N PRO A 47 -16.18 -35.64 20.45
CA PRO A 47 -16.76 -34.34 20.13
C PRO A 47 -15.91 -33.70 19.05
N ALA A 48 -16.53 -33.30 17.94
CA ALA A 48 -15.84 -32.50 16.93
C ALA A 48 -15.21 -31.31 17.67
N ALA A 49 -13.93 -31.04 17.40
CA ALA A 49 -13.22 -29.93 18.02
C ALA A 49 -14.07 -28.67 17.82
N ASP A 50 -14.45 -28.01 18.93
CA ASP A 50 -15.26 -26.79 18.97
C ASP A 50 -14.51 -25.55 18.45
N GLY A 51 -13.51 -25.77 17.60
CA GLY A 51 -12.61 -24.74 17.07
C GLY A 51 -13.29 -23.87 16.02
N PRO A 52 -12.61 -22.80 15.58
CA PRO A 52 -13.13 -21.91 14.55
C PRO A 52 -13.56 -22.66 13.29
N SER A 53 -14.69 -22.22 12.72
CA SER A 53 -15.26 -22.79 11.48
C SER A 53 -14.61 -22.23 10.20
N PHE A 54 -13.73 -21.23 10.36
CA PHE A 54 -13.01 -20.55 9.29
C PHE A 54 -11.57 -20.20 9.73
N ASP A 55 -10.73 -19.83 8.77
CA ASP A 55 -9.36 -19.37 9.03
C ASP A 55 -9.38 -17.94 9.61
N THR A 56 -9.26 -17.83 10.94
CA THR A 56 -9.25 -16.55 11.64
C THR A 56 -8.03 -15.70 11.31
N GLY A 57 -6.90 -16.33 10.95
CA GLY A 57 -5.69 -15.64 10.53
C GLY A 57 -5.90 -14.94 9.19
N ALA A 58 -6.33 -15.70 8.18
CA ALA A 58 -6.61 -15.16 6.85
C ALA A 58 -7.69 -14.07 6.88
N ALA A 59 -8.74 -14.24 7.70
CA ALA A 59 -9.76 -13.23 7.88
C ALA A 59 -9.23 -11.94 8.51
N ALA A 60 -8.36 -12.04 9.51
CA ALA A 60 -7.70 -10.90 10.12
C ALA A 60 -6.75 -10.19 9.14
N ASP A 61 -6.03 -10.93 8.31
CA ASP A 61 -5.17 -10.37 7.24
C ASP A 61 -6.00 -9.59 6.21
N GLN A 62 -7.14 -10.16 5.79
CA GLN A 62 -8.07 -9.49 4.87
C GLN A 62 -8.63 -8.19 5.47
N ALA A 63 -8.96 -8.19 6.76
CA ALA A 63 -9.46 -7.01 7.44
C ALA A 63 -8.38 -5.91 7.56
N LEU A 64 -7.13 -6.27 7.90
CA LEU A 64 -6.03 -5.30 7.98
C LEU A 64 -5.65 -4.70 6.63
N ALA A 65 -5.87 -5.41 5.52
CA ALA A 65 -5.61 -4.88 4.18
C ALA A 65 -6.39 -3.59 3.88
N VAL A 66 -7.52 -3.36 4.55
CA VAL A 66 -8.33 -2.12 4.45
C VAL A 66 -7.51 -0.88 4.84
N LEU A 67 -6.57 -1.00 5.79
CA LEU A 67 -5.73 0.12 6.23
C LEU A 67 -4.81 0.64 5.10
N GLY A 68 -4.51 -0.16 4.08
CA GLY A 68 -3.75 0.33 2.93
C GLY A 68 -4.53 1.35 2.10
N GLU A 69 -5.83 1.12 1.91
CA GLU A 69 -6.71 1.97 1.08
C GLU A 69 -7.35 3.13 1.87
N TYR A 70 -7.48 2.97 3.20
CA TYR A 70 -8.10 3.92 4.12
C TYR A 70 -7.14 4.36 5.23
N SER A 71 -5.86 4.53 4.88
CA SER A 71 -4.77 4.98 5.76
C SER A 71 -4.91 6.41 6.28
N ASP A 72 -5.90 7.14 5.77
CA ASP A 72 -6.32 8.45 6.23
C ASP A 72 -7.47 8.40 7.24
N ALA A 73 -7.81 7.22 7.77
CA ALA A 73 -8.70 7.09 8.93
C ALA A 73 -7.99 7.58 10.20
N ALA A 74 -8.77 8.02 11.21
CA ALA A 74 -8.20 8.45 12.48
C ALA A 74 -7.40 7.31 13.11
N ARG A 75 -6.22 7.64 13.66
CA ARG A 75 -5.36 6.66 14.31
C ARG A 75 -6.08 5.77 15.34
N SER A 76 -6.96 6.36 16.15
CA SER A 76 -7.75 5.61 17.14
C SER A 76 -8.72 4.60 16.52
N VAL A 77 -9.18 4.84 15.29
CA VAL A 77 -10.08 3.95 14.54
C VAL A 77 -9.26 2.83 13.88
N GLU A 78 -8.07 3.13 13.35
CA GLU A 78 -7.13 2.12 12.86
C GLU A 78 -6.67 1.17 13.99
N ASP A 79 -6.33 1.74 15.14
CA ASP A 79 -5.94 0.97 16.34
C ASP A 79 -7.08 0.04 16.78
N ALA A 80 -8.33 0.50 16.73
CA ALA A 80 -9.49 -0.32 17.06
C ALA A 80 -9.66 -1.51 16.10
N LEU A 81 -9.46 -1.30 14.78
CA LEU A 81 -9.42 -2.39 13.81
C LEU A 81 -8.29 -3.38 14.12
N TYR A 82 -7.09 -2.87 14.38
CA TYR A 82 -5.96 -3.72 14.76
C TYR A 82 -6.29 -4.58 15.99
N GLN A 83 -6.81 -4.00 17.08
CA GLN A 83 -7.20 -4.76 18.28
C GLN A 83 -8.30 -5.79 18.01
N ALA A 84 -9.28 -5.46 17.16
CA ALA A 84 -10.31 -6.42 16.76
C ALA A 84 -9.70 -7.61 16.00
N THR A 85 -8.71 -7.38 15.14
CA THR A 85 -8.02 -8.45 14.40
C THR A 85 -7.14 -9.31 15.30
N VAL A 86 -6.48 -8.72 16.31
CA VAL A 86 -5.75 -9.47 17.35
C VAL A 86 -6.69 -10.41 18.10
N THR A 87 -7.88 -9.91 18.47
CA THR A 87 -8.92 -10.73 19.12
C THR A 87 -9.39 -11.86 18.21
N LEU A 88 -9.62 -11.58 16.93
CA LEU A 88 -10.01 -12.59 15.94
C LEU A 88 -8.97 -13.71 15.81
N ARG A 89 -7.69 -13.36 15.68
CA ARG A 89 -6.59 -14.35 15.62
C ARG A 89 -6.48 -15.19 16.89
N GLY A 90 -6.81 -14.60 18.04
CA GLY A 90 -6.76 -15.27 19.35
C GLY A 90 -7.96 -16.18 19.63
N ALA A 91 -9.00 -16.17 18.80
CA ALA A 91 -10.19 -16.99 19.02
C ALA A 91 -9.86 -18.49 18.92
N THR A 92 -10.28 -19.26 19.93
CA THR A 92 -10.00 -20.69 20.03
C THR A 92 -11.25 -21.54 19.86
N THR A 93 -12.44 -20.94 19.97
CA THR A 93 -13.73 -21.60 19.76
C THR A 93 -14.49 -21.00 18.59
N ALA A 94 -15.45 -21.76 18.03
CA ALA A 94 -16.34 -21.27 16.98
C ALA A 94 -17.10 -20.01 17.42
N ALA A 95 -17.65 -20.01 18.63
CA ALA A 95 -18.41 -18.87 19.16
C ALA A 95 -17.55 -17.61 19.35
N GLU A 96 -16.31 -17.76 19.84
CA GLU A 96 -15.35 -16.65 19.93
C GLU A 96 -15.00 -16.11 18.56
N ALA A 97 -14.74 -16.99 17.59
CA ALA A 97 -14.36 -16.61 16.23
C ALA A 97 -15.49 -15.83 15.53
N ASP A 98 -16.73 -16.31 15.63
CA ASP A 98 -17.91 -15.64 15.05
C ASP A 98 -18.13 -14.25 15.68
N ALA A 99 -18.02 -14.14 17.01
CA ALA A 99 -18.15 -12.86 17.72
C ALA A 99 -17.02 -11.88 17.35
N ALA A 100 -15.78 -12.36 17.31
CA ALA A 100 -14.62 -11.54 16.93
C ALA A 100 -14.69 -11.10 15.47
N MET A 101 -15.15 -11.97 14.56
CA MET A 101 -15.36 -11.62 13.15
C MET A 101 -16.39 -10.49 13.02
N ALA A 102 -17.51 -10.57 13.73
CA ALA A 102 -18.52 -9.51 13.72
C ALA A 102 -17.95 -8.17 14.23
N ALA A 103 -17.13 -8.20 15.27
CA ALA A 103 -16.44 -7.00 15.78
C ALA A 103 -15.40 -6.46 14.78
N THR A 104 -14.62 -7.33 14.13
CA THR A 104 -13.68 -6.95 13.07
C THR A 104 -14.39 -6.30 11.89
N GLN A 105 -15.52 -6.86 11.43
CA GLN A 105 -16.31 -6.27 10.36
C GLN A 105 -16.85 -4.88 10.74
N GLN A 106 -17.33 -4.69 11.97
CA GLN A 106 -17.74 -3.37 12.45
C GLN A 106 -16.57 -2.37 12.46
N ALA A 107 -15.38 -2.80 12.89
CA ALA A 107 -14.20 -1.95 12.89
C ALA A 107 -13.74 -1.60 11.46
N VAL A 108 -13.84 -2.53 10.50
CA VAL A 108 -13.57 -2.27 9.08
C VAL A 108 -14.50 -1.17 8.56
N GLU A 109 -15.80 -1.27 8.82
CA GLU A 109 -16.75 -0.25 8.36
C GLU A 109 -16.54 1.10 9.07
N ALA A 110 -16.10 1.09 10.33
CA ALA A 110 -15.73 2.31 11.03
C ALA A 110 -14.50 3.01 10.40
N VAL A 111 -13.46 2.25 10.01
CA VAL A 111 -12.29 2.78 9.29
C VAL A 111 -12.71 3.45 7.99
N LYS A 112 -13.51 2.76 7.17
CA LYS A 112 -13.99 3.31 5.90
C LYS A 112 -14.80 4.59 6.10
N ALA A 113 -15.77 4.56 7.02
CA ALA A 113 -16.63 5.69 7.29
C ALA A 113 -15.86 6.92 7.81
N ASP A 114 -14.86 6.71 8.68
CA ASP A 114 -14.03 7.82 9.20
C ASP A 114 -13.18 8.45 8.10
N ALA A 115 -12.49 7.63 7.30
CA ALA A 115 -11.69 8.10 6.16
C ALA A 115 -12.57 8.83 5.12
N GLU A 116 -13.73 8.27 4.74
CA GLU A 116 -14.67 8.92 3.82
C GLU A 116 -15.18 10.26 4.35
N ALA A 117 -15.51 10.34 5.65
CA ALA A 117 -15.91 11.59 6.28
C ALA A 117 -14.78 12.63 6.29
N TYR A 118 -13.55 12.19 6.54
CA TYR A 118 -12.37 13.05 6.48
C TYR A 118 -12.17 13.65 5.09
N ARG A 119 -12.22 12.79 4.05
CA ARG A 119 -12.11 13.19 2.64
C ARG A 119 -13.20 14.18 2.24
N ALA A 120 -14.45 13.93 2.65
CA ALA A 120 -15.54 14.87 2.43
C ALA A 120 -15.28 16.24 3.08
N GLY A 121 -14.61 16.26 4.24
CA GLY A 121 -14.14 17.48 4.90
C GLY A 121 -13.11 18.25 4.08
N LEU A 122 -12.12 17.56 3.50
CA LEU A 122 -11.10 18.15 2.59
C LEU A 122 -11.75 18.79 1.36
N ILE A 123 -12.72 18.10 0.76
CA ILE A 123 -13.50 18.59 -0.36
C ILE A 123 -14.25 19.86 0.02
N ALA A 124 -14.97 19.84 1.16
CA ALA A 124 -15.72 21.00 1.63
C ALA A 124 -14.82 22.20 1.94
N ALA A 125 -13.63 21.96 2.52
CA ALA A 125 -12.68 23.01 2.87
C ALA A 125 -12.11 23.72 1.63
N SER A 126 -11.92 22.99 0.53
CA SER A 126 -11.32 23.52 -0.71
C SER A 126 -12.34 23.97 -1.76
N ALA A 127 -13.65 23.70 -1.58
CA ALA A 127 -14.69 23.92 -2.58
C ALA A 127 -14.81 25.37 -3.12
N GLY A 128 -14.37 26.38 -2.36
CA GLY A 128 -14.41 27.78 -2.79
C GLY A 128 -13.27 28.19 -3.74
N THR A 129 -12.21 27.38 -3.82
CA THR A 129 -10.96 27.72 -4.51
C THR A 129 -10.48 26.62 -5.45
N ASN A 130 -10.84 25.38 -5.19
CA ASN A 130 -10.41 24.23 -5.97
C ASN A 130 -11.10 24.20 -7.34
N THR A 131 -10.30 24.26 -8.40
CA THR A 131 -10.73 24.13 -9.80
C THR A 131 -10.53 22.72 -10.36
N GLN A 132 -9.88 21.83 -9.61
CA GLN A 132 -9.57 20.47 -10.02
C GLN A 132 -10.67 19.49 -9.58
N PRO A 133 -10.82 18.36 -10.28
CA PRO A 133 -11.68 17.27 -9.83
C PRO A 133 -11.30 16.83 -8.42
N THR A 134 -12.30 16.76 -7.54
CA THR A 134 -12.19 16.13 -6.23
C THR A 134 -12.49 14.64 -6.36
N GLY A 135 -11.71 13.79 -5.71
CA GLY A 135 -11.69 12.37 -5.96
C GLY A 135 -10.81 12.02 -7.17
N GLY A 136 -11.24 11.02 -7.95
CA GLY A 136 -10.49 10.48 -9.07
C GLY A 136 -9.96 9.07 -8.82
N ASP A 137 -9.24 8.55 -9.80
CA ASP A 137 -8.78 7.15 -9.81
C ASP A 137 -7.34 7.05 -9.28
N VAL A 138 -7.21 6.85 -7.96
CA VAL A 138 -5.90 6.65 -7.32
C VAL A 138 -5.21 5.39 -7.85
N ALA A 139 -5.96 4.36 -8.26
CA ALA A 139 -5.37 3.17 -8.85
C ALA A 139 -4.76 3.47 -10.22
N ALA A 140 -5.42 4.30 -11.06
CA ALA A 140 -4.86 4.77 -12.32
C ALA A 140 -3.61 5.65 -12.11
N GLN A 141 -3.64 6.52 -11.09
CA GLN A 141 -2.46 7.30 -10.68
C GLN A 141 -1.28 6.37 -10.37
N MET A 142 -1.47 5.39 -9.48
CA MET A 142 -0.41 4.47 -9.08
C MET A 142 0.05 3.59 -10.25
N ALA A 143 -0.87 3.07 -11.05
CA ALA A 143 -0.53 2.26 -12.22
C ALA A 143 0.35 3.03 -13.20
N TYR A 144 0.03 4.30 -13.46
CA TYR A 144 0.85 5.17 -14.30
C TYR A 144 2.24 5.36 -13.71
N LEU A 145 2.33 5.75 -12.43
CA LEU A 145 3.61 6.04 -11.79
C LEU A 145 4.51 4.79 -11.74
N HIS A 146 3.96 3.62 -11.37
CA HIS A 146 4.71 2.36 -11.41
C HIS A 146 5.15 1.95 -12.81
N GLN A 147 4.37 2.27 -13.84
CA GLN A 147 4.77 2.01 -15.21
C GLN A 147 5.98 2.85 -15.64
N TYR A 148 6.02 4.13 -15.24
CA TYR A 148 6.97 5.10 -15.81
C TYR A 148 8.11 5.53 -14.89
N VAL A 149 8.18 5.03 -13.64
CA VAL A 149 9.24 5.39 -12.67
C VAL A 149 10.67 5.10 -13.16
N PHE A 150 10.87 4.07 -13.99
CA PHE A 150 12.19 3.67 -14.51
C PHE A 150 12.30 3.77 -16.03
N ASP A 151 11.19 4.00 -16.72
CA ASP A 151 11.14 4.16 -18.17
C ASP A 151 10.30 5.40 -18.45
N TYR A 152 10.95 6.55 -18.66
CA TYR A 152 10.25 7.83 -18.58
C TYR A 152 9.35 8.03 -19.81
N ASN A 153 8.14 8.56 -19.61
CA ASN A 153 7.24 8.93 -20.71
C ASN A 153 7.64 10.26 -21.39
N SER A 154 8.92 10.39 -21.73
CA SER A 154 9.53 11.64 -22.21
C SER A 154 9.06 12.05 -23.60
N ALA A 155 8.54 11.10 -24.39
CA ALA A 155 7.98 11.41 -25.70
C ALA A 155 6.69 12.24 -25.59
N GLU A 156 5.90 12.00 -24.55
CA GLU A 156 4.66 12.74 -24.28
C GLU A 156 4.95 13.98 -23.44
N TRP A 157 5.68 13.84 -22.34
CA TRP A 157 5.77 14.88 -21.31
C TRP A 157 7.10 15.64 -21.26
N GLY A 158 8.06 15.27 -22.12
CA GLY A 158 9.42 15.78 -22.06
C GLY A 158 10.25 15.17 -20.93
N ASP A 159 11.57 15.22 -21.08
CA ASP A 159 12.55 14.81 -20.06
C ASP A 159 13.12 16.05 -19.37
N TYR A 160 12.75 16.28 -18.11
CA TYR A 160 13.27 17.37 -17.30
C TYR A 160 14.37 16.91 -16.32
N ASN A 161 14.79 15.64 -16.38
CA ASN A 161 15.74 15.05 -15.44
C ASN A 161 17.10 15.79 -15.46
N PRO A 162 17.68 16.15 -16.63
CA PRO A 162 18.95 16.87 -16.67
C PRO A 162 18.91 18.28 -16.04
N TYR A 163 17.72 18.78 -15.69
CA TYR A 163 17.49 20.13 -15.17
C TYR A 163 16.85 20.13 -13.77
N GLY A 164 16.61 18.95 -13.19
CA GLY A 164 16.02 18.79 -11.85
C GLY A 164 14.50 18.99 -11.74
N GLY A 165 13.81 19.23 -12.87
CA GLY A 165 12.36 19.50 -12.86
C GLY A 165 11.47 18.26 -12.97
N ASP A 166 12.07 17.07 -13.08
CA ASP A 166 11.33 15.87 -13.46
C ASP A 166 10.55 15.25 -12.30
N CYS A 167 10.97 15.47 -11.05
CA CYS A 167 10.24 15.05 -9.86
C CYS A 167 8.82 15.62 -9.84
N THR A 168 8.66 16.92 -10.15
CA THR A 168 7.36 17.58 -10.26
C THR A 168 6.64 17.23 -11.56
N ASN A 169 7.38 17.08 -12.68
CA ASN A 169 6.81 16.63 -13.95
C ASN A 169 6.13 15.26 -13.80
N PHE A 170 6.82 14.32 -13.17
CA PHE A 170 6.34 12.96 -12.95
C PHE A 170 5.14 12.90 -11.99
N ALA A 171 5.20 13.64 -10.88
CA ALA A 171 4.03 13.79 -10.00
C ALA A 171 2.83 14.40 -10.74
N SER A 172 3.07 15.39 -11.62
CA SER A 172 2.03 16.02 -12.43
C SER A 172 1.37 15.05 -13.41
N GLN A 173 2.15 14.18 -14.05
CA GLN A 173 1.63 13.12 -14.92
C GLN A 173 0.75 12.13 -14.14
N GLY A 174 1.15 11.76 -12.92
CA GLY A 174 0.32 10.96 -12.03
C GLY A 174 -1.04 11.62 -11.76
N LEU A 175 -1.07 12.92 -11.48
CA LEU A 175 -2.33 13.65 -11.28
C LEU A 175 -3.21 13.64 -12.53
N ILE A 176 -2.64 13.78 -13.73
CA ILE A 176 -3.40 13.60 -14.98
C ILE A 176 -3.98 12.18 -15.07
N ALA A 177 -3.20 11.14 -14.76
CA ALA A 177 -3.68 9.76 -14.77
C ALA A 177 -4.79 9.52 -13.73
N ARG A 178 -4.76 10.23 -12.59
CA ARG A 178 -5.86 10.25 -11.61
C ARG A 178 -7.15 10.85 -12.15
N GLY A 179 -7.04 11.70 -13.18
CA GLY A 179 -8.16 12.38 -13.83
C GLY A 179 -8.14 13.90 -13.70
N TRP A 180 -7.07 14.51 -13.20
CA TRP A 180 -6.93 15.97 -13.17
C TRP A 180 -6.90 16.57 -14.58
N HIS A 181 -7.14 17.88 -14.65
CA HIS A 181 -7.17 18.61 -15.90
C HIS A 181 -6.17 19.76 -15.87
N THR A 182 -5.49 20.00 -16.99
CA THR A 182 -4.66 21.19 -17.13
C THR A 182 -5.52 22.44 -17.10
N ASP A 183 -4.95 23.54 -16.61
CA ASP A 183 -5.57 24.86 -16.61
C ASP A 183 -4.58 25.95 -17.03
N GLY A 184 -4.98 27.22 -16.93
CA GLY A 184 -4.11 28.34 -17.33
C GLY A 184 -2.87 28.56 -16.44
N THR A 185 -2.77 27.87 -15.30
CA THR A 185 -1.69 28.01 -14.31
C THR A 185 -0.82 26.75 -14.23
N TRP A 186 -1.44 25.58 -14.24
CA TRP A 186 -0.79 24.27 -14.18
C TRP A 186 -1.10 23.49 -15.47
N TYR A 187 -0.10 23.39 -16.34
CA TYR A 187 -0.21 22.72 -17.64
C TYR A 187 1.13 22.21 -18.17
N SER A 188 1.04 21.30 -19.13
CA SER A 188 2.07 20.93 -20.10
C SER A 188 1.43 20.77 -21.48
N ASP A 189 1.99 21.41 -22.51
CA ASP A 189 1.53 21.26 -23.90
C ASP A 189 2.22 20.08 -24.62
N GLY A 190 2.92 19.24 -23.86
CA GLY A 190 3.70 18.12 -24.36
C GLY A 190 5.07 18.54 -24.88
N ALA A 191 6.01 17.59 -24.82
CA ALA A 191 7.44 17.82 -25.06
C ALA A 191 8.11 18.78 -24.05
N MET A 192 9.43 18.86 -24.16
CA MET A 192 10.26 19.63 -23.24
C MET A 192 10.08 21.15 -23.43
N TRP A 193 10.12 21.90 -22.32
CA TRP A 193 10.01 23.37 -22.24
C TRP A 193 8.67 23.99 -22.63
N THR A 194 7.62 23.17 -22.74
CA THR A 194 6.25 23.64 -22.99
C THR A 194 5.41 23.63 -21.71
N ALA A 195 5.93 23.09 -20.61
CA ALA A 195 5.25 23.06 -19.33
C ALA A 195 5.36 24.35 -18.52
N SER A 196 4.28 24.65 -17.80
CA SER A 196 4.20 25.71 -16.80
C SER A 196 5.15 25.48 -15.62
N LYS A 197 5.51 26.54 -14.89
CA LYS A 197 6.34 26.39 -13.67
C LYS A 197 5.72 25.46 -12.62
N PRO A 198 4.41 25.57 -12.28
CA PRO A 198 3.78 24.64 -11.34
C PRO A 198 3.79 23.18 -11.77
N TRP A 199 3.97 22.90 -13.06
CA TRP A 199 4.08 21.53 -13.57
C TRP A 199 5.47 20.91 -13.37
N ILE A 200 6.54 21.71 -13.42
CA ILE A 200 7.94 21.21 -13.41
C ILE A 200 8.79 21.69 -12.23
N ALA A 201 8.20 22.38 -11.26
CA ALA A 201 8.96 22.88 -10.12
C ALA A 201 8.17 22.79 -8.81
N THR A 202 8.83 22.24 -7.77
CA THR A 202 8.26 21.95 -6.45
C THR A 202 7.62 23.16 -5.77
N ALA A 203 8.36 24.25 -5.59
CA ALA A 203 7.80 25.44 -4.91
C ALA A 203 6.62 26.08 -5.67
N PRO A 204 6.66 26.23 -7.01
CA PRO A 204 5.49 26.59 -7.80
C PRO A 204 4.30 25.62 -7.71
N MET A 205 4.52 24.30 -7.64
CA MET A 205 3.46 23.31 -7.42
C MET A 205 2.80 23.49 -6.04
N ALA A 206 3.61 23.61 -4.99
CA ALA A 206 3.10 23.86 -3.63
C ALA A 206 2.25 25.14 -3.58
N ALA A 207 2.72 26.23 -4.19
CA ALA A 207 1.95 27.47 -4.29
C ALA A 207 0.66 27.33 -5.11
N TYR A 208 0.61 26.39 -6.06
CA TYR A 208 -0.61 26.07 -6.80
C TYR A 208 -1.60 25.28 -5.93
N PHE A 209 -1.15 24.26 -5.18
CA PHE A 209 -1.99 23.56 -4.22
C PHE A 209 -2.53 24.47 -3.11
N ASP A 210 -1.71 25.39 -2.59
CA ASP A 210 -2.15 26.40 -1.63
C ASP A 210 -3.29 27.27 -2.20
N LYS A 211 -3.21 27.65 -3.48
CA LYS A 211 -4.26 28.41 -4.17
C LYS A 211 -5.54 27.61 -4.39
N LEU A 212 -5.44 26.29 -4.56
CA LEU A 212 -6.59 25.40 -4.63
C LEU A 212 -7.25 25.20 -3.25
N GLY A 213 -6.58 25.63 -2.17
CA GLY A 213 -7.09 25.52 -0.80
C GLY A 213 -6.86 24.15 -0.19
N PHE A 214 -5.81 23.43 -0.63
CA PHE A 214 -5.49 22.12 -0.09
C PHE A 214 -4.80 22.23 1.27
N THR A 215 -5.11 21.31 2.16
CA THR A 215 -4.37 21.11 3.40
C THR A 215 -3.20 20.16 3.16
N TYR A 216 -2.25 20.18 4.10
CA TYR A 216 -1.13 19.25 4.08
C TYR A 216 -0.83 18.73 5.48
N ALA A 217 -0.33 17.51 5.54
CA ALA A 217 0.29 16.93 6.73
C ALA A 217 1.80 17.22 6.74
N THR A 218 2.41 17.09 7.90
CA THR A 218 3.85 17.14 8.18
C THR A 218 4.27 15.85 8.89
N GLU A 219 5.54 15.73 9.27
CA GLU A 219 6.05 14.60 10.05
C GLU A 219 5.36 14.43 11.41
N ALA A 220 4.67 15.47 11.90
CA ALA A 220 3.96 15.44 13.17
C ALA A 220 2.56 14.82 13.09
N ASP A 221 2.00 14.65 11.88
CA ASP A 221 0.59 14.33 11.66
C ASP A 221 0.38 13.40 10.46
N LEU A 222 1.20 12.35 10.38
CA LEU A 222 1.16 11.33 9.31
C LEU A 222 -0.10 10.44 9.35
N ASP A 223 -0.89 10.48 10.42
CA ASP A 223 -2.09 9.66 10.64
C ASP A 223 -3.24 9.97 9.67
N ARG A 224 -3.09 10.95 8.78
CA ARG A 224 -4.09 11.34 7.77
C ARG A 224 -3.52 11.36 6.35
N VAL A 225 -2.38 10.72 6.14
CA VAL A 225 -1.74 10.58 4.83
C VAL A 225 -2.29 9.34 4.14
N ARG A 226 -2.57 9.44 2.83
CA ARG A 226 -3.00 8.31 2.01
C ARG A 226 -2.21 8.18 0.73
N VAL A 227 -2.31 7.00 0.12
CA VAL A 227 -1.81 6.74 -1.24
C VAL A 227 -2.42 7.75 -2.22
N GLY A 228 -1.58 8.30 -3.09
CA GLY A 228 -1.96 9.32 -4.07
C GLY A 228 -1.85 10.77 -3.60
N ASP A 229 -1.56 11.01 -2.32
CA ASP A 229 -1.17 12.33 -1.81
C ASP A 229 0.21 12.75 -2.36
N VAL A 230 0.52 14.05 -2.34
CA VAL A 230 1.75 14.58 -2.94
C VAL A 230 2.63 15.23 -1.87
N GLY A 231 3.82 14.66 -1.66
CA GLY A 231 4.85 15.22 -0.80
C GLY A 231 5.69 16.26 -1.53
N VAL A 232 5.80 17.46 -0.96
CA VAL A 232 6.81 18.45 -1.34
C VAL A 232 7.82 18.59 -0.20
N PHE A 233 9.08 18.43 -0.54
CA PHE A 233 10.19 18.32 0.40
C PHE A 233 11.03 19.58 0.34
N SER A 234 11.58 19.97 1.48
CA SER A 234 12.68 20.91 1.58
C SER A 234 13.84 20.16 2.20
N TRP A 235 14.77 19.70 1.36
CA TRP A 235 16.01 19.06 1.77
C TRP A 235 17.11 20.06 2.14
N GLY A 236 16.85 21.36 1.94
CA GLY A 236 17.79 22.43 2.24
C GLY A 236 18.94 22.51 1.22
N GLU A 237 18.79 21.82 0.09
CA GLU A 237 19.78 21.81 -0.99
C GLU A 237 19.65 23.05 -1.88
N THR A 238 18.45 23.64 -1.90
CA THR A 238 18.23 24.94 -2.53
C THR A 238 18.08 26.03 -1.48
N GLN A 239 18.63 27.21 -1.76
CA GLN A 239 18.38 28.41 -0.96
C GLN A 239 16.92 28.91 -1.05
N ALA A 240 16.09 28.28 -1.89
CA ALA A 240 14.74 28.70 -2.24
C ALA A 240 13.63 27.97 -1.46
N GLY A 241 13.97 27.05 -0.55
CA GLY A 241 13.00 26.25 0.19
C GLY A 241 12.72 24.92 -0.49
N LEU A 242 11.43 24.60 -0.71
CA LEU A 242 10.98 23.31 -1.24
C LEU A 242 11.67 22.95 -2.57
N ASP A 243 12.34 21.81 -2.61
CA ASP A 243 13.28 21.40 -3.66
C ASP A 243 12.96 20.05 -4.32
N HIS A 244 12.15 19.18 -3.71
CA HIS A 244 11.77 17.91 -4.31
C HIS A 244 10.27 17.58 -4.19
N THR A 245 9.71 16.88 -5.18
CA THR A 245 8.30 16.46 -5.21
C THR A 245 8.21 14.94 -5.37
N MET A 246 7.38 14.28 -4.58
CA MET A 246 7.11 12.85 -4.73
C MET A 246 5.62 12.55 -4.49
N THR A 247 5.12 11.41 -4.99
CA THR A 247 3.74 10.96 -4.73
C THR A 247 3.74 9.83 -3.71
N VAL A 248 2.84 9.83 -2.73
CA VAL A 248 2.70 8.74 -1.75
C VAL A 248 2.25 7.47 -2.47
N SER A 249 3.06 6.42 -2.42
CA SER A 249 2.81 5.13 -3.09
C SER A 249 2.31 4.05 -2.14
N LYS A 250 2.65 4.15 -0.85
CA LYS A 250 2.19 3.21 0.19
C LYS A 250 2.16 3.90 1.54
N VAL A 251 1.16 3.55 2.33
CA VAL A 251 1.13 3.84 3.77
C VAL A 251 0.99 2.51 4.50
N GLU A 252 1.88 2.25 5.45
CA GLU A 252 1.89 1.03 6.25
C GLU A 252 1.57 1.37 7.70
N TYR A 253 0.46 0.81 8.19
CA TYR A 253 0.10 0.89 9.59
C TYR A 253 1.17 0.23 10.48
N VAL A 254 1.55 0.92 11.54
CA VAL A 254 2.49 0.43 12.55
C VAL A 254 1.79 0.47 13.91
N PRO A 255 1.59 -0.66 14.61
CA PRO A 255 1.03 -0.65 15.96
C PRO A 255 1.86 0.23 16.91
N ASP A 256 1.19 1.01 17.76
CA ASP A 256 1.80 1.84 18.82
C ASP A 256 2.79 2.92 18.31
N GLY A 257 2.74 3.28 17.03
CA GLY A 257 3.63 4.27 16.43
C GLY A 257 3.07 4.92 15.18
N PRO A 258 3.73 5.96 14.64
CA PRO A 258 3.29 6.60 13.42
C PRO A 258 3.36 5.63 12.23
N PRO A 259 2.47 5.78 11.23
CA PRO A 259 2.54 4.96 10.03
C PRO A 259 3.85 5.20 9.27
N LYS A 260 4.31 4.19 8.54
CA LYS A 260 5.41 4.38 7.57
C LYS A 260 4.82 4.84 6.24
N VAL A 261 5.33 5.95 5.74
CA VAL A 261 4.91 6.54 4.47
C VAL A 261 6.01 6.30 3.43
N TYR A 262 5.61 5.83 2.25
CA TYR A 262 6.50 5.57 1.14
C TYR A 262 6.09 6.37 -0.08
N PHE A 263 7.06 6.73 -0.90
CA PHE A 263 6.89 7.57 -2.06
C PHE A 263 7.40 6.91 -3.34
N ILE A 264 6.77 7.28 -4.45
CA ILE A 264 7.25 7.04 -5.82
C ILE A 264 7.73 8.37 -6.43
N SER A 265 8.89 8.35 -7.09
CA SER A 265 9.55 9.59 -7.55
C SER A 265 10.50 9.41 -8.73
N HIS A 266 10.80 10.51 -9.41
CA HIS A 266 11.94 10.70 -10.33
C HIS A 266 13.04 11.55 -9.67
N ASN A 267 14.17 11.76 -10.36
CA ASN A 267 15.39 12.49 -9.92
C ASN A 267 16.15 11.84 -8.73
N TYR A 268 15.51 10.94 -8.02
CA TYR A 268 16.10 9.73 -7.49
C TYR A 268 15.02 8.65 -7.59
N ASP A 269 15.18 7.78 -8.59
CA ASP A 269 14.10 6.92 -9.05
C ASP A 269 13.83 5.77 -8.07
N GLY A 270 12.57 5.59 -7.70
CA GLY A 270 12.18 4.53 -6.79
C GLY A 270 10.67 4.48 -6.56
N GLU A 271 10.16 3.27 -6.32
CA GLU A 271 8.72 3.01 -6.16
C GLU A 271 8.24 3.14 -4.71
N TYR A 272 9.13 2.90 -3.74
CA TYR A 272 8.82 2.81 -2.33
C TYR A 272 9.92 3.46 -1.48
N ARG A 273 10.22 4.73 -1.74
CA ARG A 273 11.17 5.51 -0.96
C ARG A 273 10.55 5.88 0.39
N GLU A 274 11.08 5.35 1.48
CA GLU A 274 10.53 5.56 2.82
C GLU A 274 10.84 6.98 3.34
N LEU A 275 9.84 7.62 3.95
CA LEU A 275 9.88 9.02 4.37
C LEU A 275 11.04 9.34 5.30
N THR A 276 11.23 8.57 6.38
CA THR A 276 12.28 8.87 7.36
C THR A 276 13.68 8.70 6.78
N ASN A 277 13.87 7.74 5.88
CA ASN A 277 15.11 7.57 5.12
C ASN A 277 15.35 8.79 4.21
N ALA A 278 14.34 9.23 3.46
CA ALA A 278 14.43 10.41 2.61
C ALA A 278 14.75 11.69 3.41
N LEU A 279 14.18 11.83 4.61
CA LEU A 279 14.35 13.04 5.43
C LEU A 279 15.64 13.10 6.26
N TYR A 280 16.16 11.96 6.70
CA TYR A 280 17.22 11.91 7.71
C TYR A 280 18.47 11.11 7.34
N VAL A 281 18.40 10.28 6.28
CA VAL A 281 19.53 9.47 5.82
C VAL A 281 20.04 9.97 4.48
N GLU A 282 19.16 10.16 3.50
CA GLU A 282 19.49 10.70 2.19
C GLU A 282 19.84 12.19 2.29
N HIS A 283 19.05 12.92 3.08
CA HIS A 283 19.20 14.35 3.34
C HIS A 283 19.19 14.59 4.85
N GLN A 284 19.79 15.69 5.33
CA GLN A 284 19.87 16.01 6.77
C GLN A 284 19.13 17.31 7.06
N ASN A 285 18.33 17.34 8.13
CA ASN A 285 17.50 18.48 8.55
C ASN A 285 16.41 18.85 7.53
N SER A 286 15.89 17.86 6.82
CA SER A 286 14.83 18.03 5.84
C SER A 286 13.45 18.20 6.49
N THR A 287 12.52 18.79 5.74
CA THR A 287 11.10 18.81 6.10
C THR A 287 10.21 18.39 4.92
N VAL A 288 8.99 17.94 5.20
CA VAL A 288 7.97 17.64 4.18
C VAL A 288 6.65 18.35 4.44
N ARG A 289 5.94 18.68 3.36
CA ARG A 289 4.49 18.92 3.36
C ARG A 289 3.84 17.91 2.45
N ILE A 290 2.94 17.09 2.98
CA ILE A 290 2.21 16.09 2.22
C ILE A 290 0.82 16.64 1.95
N TYR A 291 0.63 17.20 0.76
CA TYR A 291 -0.66 17.74 0.34
C TYR A 291 -1.67 16.63 0.17
N GLN A 292 -2.81 16.83 0.83
CA GLN A 292 -3.91 15.89 0.87
C GLN A 292 -4.80 16.17 -0.33
N ILE A 293 -4.65 15.36 -1.38
CA ILE A 293 -5.31 15.59 -2.66
C ILE A 293 -6.76 15.16 -2.52
N PRO A 294 -7.76 16.06 -2.48
CA PRO A 294 -9.14 15.76 -2.08
C PRO A 294 -9.79 14.63 -2.88
#